data_AF-Q9MB10-F1
#
_entry.id   AF-Q9MB10-F1
#
_cell.length_a   1.000
_cell.length_b   1.000
_cell.length_c   1.000
_cell.angle_alpha   90.00
_cell.angle_beta   90.00
_cell.angle_gamma   90.00
#
_symmetry.space_group_name_H-M   'P 1'
#
loop_
_entity.id
_entity.type
_entity.pdbx_description
1 polymer ?
#
loop_
_entity_poly.entity_id
_entity_poly.type
_entity_poly.pdbx_seq_one_letter_code
_entity_poly.pdbx_strand_id
1 'polypeptide(L)' 'MSLSANQGRVEMEKKRLVWKAEGSKDDKTAPPRGGPVDPLKLVVELAPMEIRTFILTVSKTLSRRLVSPDLSLHSL' A
#
# COMPACT_ATOMS: atom_id res chain seq x y z
N MET A 1 -4.74 4.92 -2.95
CA MET A 1 -5.02 6.10 -3.79
C MET A 1 -5.36 5.66 -5.21
N SER A 2 -5.76 6.57 -6.09
CA SER A 2 -5.82 6.36 -7.54
C SER A 2 -4.42 6.10 -8.12
N LEU A 3 -4.35 5.62 -9.37
CA LEU A 3 -3.08 5.33 -10.04
C LEU A 3 -2.15 6.55 -10.08
N SER A 4 -2.69 7.73 -10.41
CA SER A 4 -1.98 9.02 -10.44
C SER A 4 -1.86 9.70 -9.06
N ALA A 5 -2.22 9.02 -7.98
CA ALA A 5 -2.17 9.53 -6.60
C ALA A 5 -2.98 10.83 -6.33
N ASN A 6 -3.90 11.20 -7.21
CA ASN A 6 -4.66 12.47 -7.10
C ASN A 6 -6.05 12.32 -6.47
N GLN A 7 -6.52 11.09 -6.23
CA GLN A 7 -7.87 10.80 -5.75
C GLN A 7 -7.88 9.65 -4.73
N GLY A 8 -8.84 9.71 -3.79
CA GLY A 8 -9.07 8.64 -2.83
C GLY A 8 -9.63 7.37 -3.50
N ARG A 9 -9.04 6.20 -3.23
CA ARG A 9 -9.48 4.93 -3.85
C ARG A 9 -10.93 4.58 -3.50
N VAL A 10 -11.31 4.71 -2.22
CA VAL A 10 -12.66 4.41 -1.73
C VAL A 10 -13.71 5.30 -2.41
N GLU A 11 -13.39 6.58 -2.62
CA GLU A 11 -14.29 7.51 -3.30
C GLU A 11 -14.45 7.18 -4.79
N MET A 12 -13.37 6.80 -5.47
CA MET A 12 -13.43 6.37 -6.86
C MET A 12 -14.22 5.07 -7.03
N GLU A 13 -14.04 4.10 -6.12
CA GLU A 13 -14.77 2.84 -6.17
C GLU A 13 -16.28 3.03 -6.01
N LYS A 14 -16.71 3.95 -5.13
CA LYS A 14 -18.12 4.34 -4.97
C LYS A 14 -18.71 5.01 -6.21
N LYS A 15 -17.90 5.77 -6.95
CA LYS A 15 -18.33 6.53 -8.14
C LYS A 15 -18.19 5.74 -9.46
N ARG A 16 -17.71 4.50 -9.41
CA ARG A 16 -17.47 3.71 -10.62
C ARG A 16 -18.80 3.32 -11.27
N LEU A 17 -18.97 3.67 -12.55
CA LEU A 17 -20.15 3.30 -13.32
C LEU A 17 -20.21 1.79 -13.56
N VAL A 18 -21.42 1.24 -13.48
CA VAL A 18 -21.72 -0.17 -13.76
C VAL A 18 -22.30 -0.24 -15.17
N TRP A 19 -21.57 -0.91 -16.06
CA TRP A 19 -21.96 -1.06 -17.47
C TRP A 19 -22.24 -2.53 -17.77
N LYS A 20 -23.29 -2.81 -18.54
CA LYS A 20 -23.52 -4.12 -19.15
C LYS A 20 -22.84 -4.14 -20.51
N ALA A 21 -21.76 -4.89 -20.64
CA ALA A 21 -21.06 -5.06 -21.92
C ALA A 21 -21.75 -6.16 -22.74
N GLU A 22 -21.82 -5.99 -24.06
CA GLU A 22 -22.30 -7.04 -24.94
C GLU A 22 -21.40 -8.29 -24.84
N GLY A 23 -22.00 -9.48 -24.75
CA GLY A 23 -21.27 -10.72 -24.53
C GLY A 23 -20.76 -10.96 -23.10
N SER A 24 -21.09 -10.09 -22.13
CA SER A 24 -20.86 -10.40 -20.73
C SER A 24 -21.81 -11.53 -20.30
N LYS A 25 -21.29 -12.75 -20.13
CA LYS A 25 -22.04 -13.81 -19.43
C LYS A 25 -22.26 -13.33 -18.00
N ASP A 26 -23.51 -13.23 -17.57
CA ASP A 26 -23.92 -12.72 -16.25
C ASP A 26 -23.25 -13.50 -15.08
N ASP A 27 -22.69 -14.69 -15.35
CA ASP A 27 -21.98 -15.55 -14.38
C ASP A 27 -20.47 -15.35 -14.25
N LYS A 28 -19.84 -14.46 -15.02
CA LYS A 28 -18.39 -14.23 -14.88
C LYS A 28 -18.14 -13.33 -13.67
N THR A 29 -17.77 -13.96 -12.55
CA THR A 29 -17.27 -13.32 -11.34
C THR A 29 -16.34 -12.16 -11.71
N ALA A 30 -16.54 -11.00 -11.08
CA ALA A 30 -15.68 -9.84 -11.28
C ALA A 30 -14.21 -10.28 -11.22
N PRO A 31 -13.33 -9.73 -12.08
CA PRO A 31 -11.93 -10.12 -12.09
C PRO A 31 -11.37 -10.02 -10.67
N PRO A 32 -10.56 -11.00 -10.24
CA PRO A 32 -10.05 -11.04 -8.88
C PRO A 32 -9.34 -9.72 -8.57
N ARG A 33 -9.62 -9.18 -7.40
CA ARG A 33 -8.96 -8.00 -6.84
C ARG A 33 -8.26 -8.43 -5.58
N GLY A 34 -7.07 -7.89 -5.31
CA GLY A 34 -6.39 -8.14 -4.05
C GLY A 34 -7.25 -7.71 -2.86
N GLY A 35 -7.00 -8.30 -1.70
CA GLY A 35 -7.70 -7.98 -0.46
C GLY A 35 -7.46 -6.56 0.06
N PRO A 36 -8.18 -6.15 1.13
CA PRO A 36 -7.92 -4.90 1.84
C PRO A 36 -6.49 -4.87 2.43
N VAL A 37 -5.99 -3.68 2.75
CA VAL A 37 -4.72 -3.56 3.48
C VAL A 37 -4.99 -3.72 4.98
N ASP A 38 -4.26 -4.64 5.62
CA ASP A 38 -4.27 -4.78 7.08
C ASP A 38 -3.48 -3.63 7.71
N PRO A 39 -4.10 -2.77 8.55
CA PRO A 39 -3.43 -1.60 9.11
C PRO A 39 -2.38 -1.93 10.19
N LEU A 40 -2.42 -3.13 10.77
CA LEU A 40 -1.46 -3.57 11.79
C LEU A 40 -0.29 -4.31 11.15
N LYS A 41 -0.59 -5.22 10.21
CA LYS A 41 0.44 -6.04 9.54
C LYS A 41 1.08 -5.34 8.36
N LEU A 42 0.44 -4.30 7.83
CA LEU A 42 0.86 -3.56 6.62
C LEU A 42 1.07 -4.49 5.41
N VAL A 43 0.28 -5.56 5.32
CA VAL A 43 0.31 -6.53 4.23
C VAL A 43 -0.62 -6.08 3.11
N VAL A 44 -0.15 -6.19 1.86
CA VAL A 44 -0.89 -5.84 0.66
C VAL A 44 -0.98 -7.06 -0.26
N GLU A 45 -2.21 -7.49 -0.53
CA GLU A 45 -2.49 -8.51 -1.54
C GLU A 45 -2.74 -7.88 -2.91
N LEU A 46 -2.22 -8.49 -3.97
CA LEU A 46 -2.36 -8.03 -5.36
C LEU A 46 -2.90 -9.15 -6.24
N ALA A 47 -3.87 -8.82 -7.09
CA ALA A 47 -4.31 -9.70 -8.16
C ALA A 47 -3.41 -9.55 -9.41
N PRO A 48 -3.49 -10.50 -10.38
CA PRO A 48 -2.75 -10.38 -11.64
C PRO A 48 -2.98 -9.03 -12.31
N MET A 49 -1.88 -8.37 -12.71
CA MET A 49 -1.89 -7.04 -13.34
C MET A 49 -2.52 -5.92 -12.50
N GLU A 50 -2.62 -6.08 -11.17
CA GLU A 50 -3.07 -5.02 -10.28
C GLU A 50 -1.92 -4.07 -9.90
N ILE A 51 -2.19 -2.77 -9.98
CA ILE A 51 -1.28 -1.72 -9.49
C ILE A 51 -1.97 -1.00 -8.32
N ARG A 52 -1.26 -0.85 -7.19
CA ARG A 52 -1.74 -0.11 -6.02
C ARG A 52 -0.82 1.05 -5.67
N THR A 53 -1.42 2.22 -5.54
CA THR A 53 -0.72 3.45 -5.19
C THR A 53 -0.98 3.81 -3.73
N PHE A 54 0.10 4.03 -2.97
CA PHE A 54 0.10 4.39 -1.56
C PHE A 54 0.85 5.70 -1.34
N ILE A 55 0.40 6.49 -0.38
CA ILE A 55 1.13 7.65 0.14
C ILE A 55 1.60 7.26 1.53
N LEU A 56 2.91 7.30 1.75
CA LEU A 56 3.54 6.96 3.02
C LEU A 56 4.13 8.22 3.64
N THR A 57 3.78 8.50 4.89
CA THR A 57 4.44 9.54 5.68
C THR A 57 5.54 8.87 6.50
N VAL A 58 6.80 9.19 6.20
CA VAL A 58 7.95 8.69 6.94
C VAL A 58 8.49 9.81 7.82
N SER A 59 8.53 9.60 9.13
CA SER A 59 9.12 10.56 10.06
C SER A 59 10.63 10.35 10.17
N LYS A 60 11.39 11.45 10.19
CA LYS A 60 12.83 11.43 10.41
C LYS A 60 13.08 11.41 11.93
N THR A 61 12.76 10.31 12.59
CA THR A 61 13.20 10.11 13.97
C THR A 61 14.72 9.99 13.92
N LEU A 62 15.45 11.03 14.33
CA LEU A 62 16.91 10.99 14.44
C LEU A 62 17.26 9.89 15.45
N SER A 63 17.55 8.69 14.95
CA SER A 63 18.15 7.64 15.77
C SER A 63 19.62 8.00 16.01
N ARG A 64 19.86 8.98 16.89
CA ARG A 64 21.18 9.19 17.49
C ARG A 64 21.31 8.21 18.66
N ARG A 65 21.30 6.91 18.37
CA ARG A 65 21.65 5.85 19.33
C ARG A 65 22.40 4.74 18.62
N LEU A 66 23.54 5.09 18.02
CA LEU A 66 24.68 4.18 17.83
C LEU A 66 25.97 5.01 17.87
N VAL A 67 26.18 5.75 18.96
CA VAL A 67 27.54 6.12 19.36
C VAL A 67 27.61 5.84 20.85
N SER A 68 28.16 4.67 21.19
CA SER A 68 28.76 4.45 22.50
C SER A 68 30.20 4.99 22.43
N PRO A 69 30.55 6.08 23.12
CA PRO A 69 31.93 6.41 23.39
C PRO A 69 32.28 5.78 24.73
N ASP A 70 32.65 4.50 24.73
CA ASP A 70 33.40 3.97 25.87
C ASP A 70 34.19 2.73 25.48
N LEU A 71 35.43 2.96 25.06
CA LEU A 71 36.53 2.04 25.35
C LEU A 71 37.62 2.91 25.97
N SER A 72 37.55 2.93 27.30
CA SER A 72 38.57 3.47 28.19
C SER A 72 39.93 2.87 27.86
N LEU A 73 40.94 3.74 27.95
CA LEU A 73 42.36 3.44 27.90
C LEU A 73 42.71 2.20 28.72
N HIS A 74 43.27 1.18 28.07
CA HIS A 74 44.11 0.18 28.73
C HIS A 74 45.55 0.30 28.23
N SER A 75 46.42 0.61 29.20
CA SER A 75 47.87 0.42 29.29
C SER A 75 48.70 0.31 28.01
N LEU A 76 49.68 1.20 27.88
CA LEU A 76 51.12 0.90 27.98
C LEU A 76 51.87 2.18 28.39
#